data_AF-A0A1I1NQM6-F1
#
_entry.id   AF-A0A1I1NQM6-F1
#
_cell.length_a   1.000
_cell.length_b   1.000
_cell.length_c   1.000
_cell.angle_alpha   90.00
_cell.angle_beta   90.00
_cell.angle_gamma   90.00
#
_symmetry.space_group_name_H-M   'P 1'
#
loop_
_entity.id
_entity.type
_entity.pdbx_description
1 polymer ?
#
loop_
_entity_poly.entity_id
_entity_poly.type
_entity_poly.pdbx_seq_one_letter_code
_entity_poly.pdbx_strand_id
1 'polypeptide(L)'
;MDDIWHQCGVSSFFVYIYCKKINMGFSLKGIVTTNTSEEFQQAARQQWPLARIKAFENEYYKGLIIAEAELVNLDNYDKIMAHNDSIYEQLVPFSALYPAELLAYVWTDSHGGTCFYDGFVCQAGQIILDKRGGEDSEKYSYGAELGKLRAILKAVGVRLPADGHFLPFTRTFFDEPKSMVVSQEKNIQQPKPWWQFWK
;
A
#
# COMPACT_ATOMS: atom_id res chain seq x y z
N MET A 1 -3.65 40.83 -40.34
CA MET A 1 -3.30 41.88 -39.37
C MET A 1 -4.38 41.86 -38.32
N ASP A 2 -3.97 41.57 -37.10
CA ASP A 2 -4.53 42.03 -35.82
C ASP A 2 -4.70 40.90 -34.82
N ASP A 3 -3.62 40.72 -34.07
CA ASP A 3 -3.53 40.01 -32.81
C ASP A 3 -4.45 40.67 -31.78
N ILE A 4 -5.35 39.89 -31.19
CA ILE A 4 -6.07 40.29 -29.97
C ILE A 4 -5.49 39.49 -28.82
N TRP A 5 -4.48 40.09 -28.19
CA TRP A 5 -4.01 39.71 -26.86
C TRP A 5 -5.02 40.20 -25.82
N HIS A 6 -5.77 39.29 -25.21
CA HIS A 6 -6.44 39.61 -23.95
C HIS A 6 -5.45 39.47 -22.80
N GLN A 7 -5.23 40.60 -22.12
CA GLN A 7 -4.55 40.72 -20.83
C GLN A 7 -5.22 39.80 -19.80
N CYS A 8 -4.55 38.71 -19.42
CA CYS A 8 -4.85 38.03 -18.17
C CYS A 8 -4.24 38.84 -17.03
N GLY A 9 -5.11 39.57 -16.33
CA GLY A 9 -4.79 40.22 -15.07
C GLY A 9 -4.26 39.21 -14.06
N VAL A 10 -3.19 39.61 -13.38
CA VAL A 10 -2.58 38.87 -12.26
C VAL A 10 -3.55 38.93 -11.09
N SER A 11 -4.47 37.97 -11.06
CA SER A 11 -5.33 37.72 -9.90
C SER A 11 -4.88 36.39 -9.33
N SER A 12 -4.31 36.46 -8.12
CA SER A 12 -3.90 35.35 -7.29
C SER A 12 -5.10 34.46 -6.95
N PHE A 13 -5.55 33.65 -7.91
CA PHE A 13 -6.38 32.50 -7.64
C PHE A 13 -5.45 31.36 -7.24
N PHE A 14 -5.24 31.23 -5.94
CA PHE A 14 -4.95 29.93 -5.35
C PHE A 14 -6.11 29.02 -5.75
N VAL A 15 -5.88 28.19 -6.76
CA VAL A 15 -6.70 27.01 -6.97
C VAL A 15 -6.42 26.10 -5.78
N TYR A 16 -7.18 26.30 -4.70
CA TYR A 16 -7.38 25.29 -3.69
C TYR A 16 -8.11 24.16 -4.39
N ILE A 17 -7.34 23.23 -4.97
CA ILE A 17 -7.85 21.87 -5.17
C ILE A 17 -8.24 21.43 -3.76
N TYR A 18 -9.54 21.42 -3.49
CA TYR A 18 -10.13 20.74 -2.35
C TYR A 18 -9.83 19.24 -2.53
N CYS A 19 -8.59 18.83 -2.30
CA CYS A 19 -8.29 17.47 -1.88
C CYS A 19 -9.02 17.34 -0.55
N LYS A 20 -10.21 16.75 -0.60
CA LYS A 20 -10.91 16.23 0.57
C LYS A 20 -9.83 15.57 1.42
N LYS A 21 -9.59 16.18 2.58
CA LYS A 21 -8.51 15.92 3.52
C LYS A 21 -8.70 14.52 4.11
N ILE A 22 -8.53 13.51 3.29
CA ILE A 22 -8.35 12.15 3.74
C ILE A 22 -6.87 12.10 4.12
N ASN A 23 -6.62 12.17 5.41
CA ASN A 23 -5.33 11.88 6.05
C ASN A 23 -4.98 10.39 5.87
N MET A 24 -5.08 9.87 4.64
CA MET A 24 -4.72 8.51 4.29
C MET A 24 -3.24 8.53 3.92
N GLY A 25 -2.39 8.52 4.95
CA GLY A 25 -1.03 8.04 4.75
C GLY A 25 -1.11 6.65 4.15
N PHE A 26 -0.34 6.39 3.10
CA PHE A 26 -0.21 5.08 2.51
C PHE A 26 1.16 4.53 2.86
N SER A 27 1.21 3.23 3.16
CA SER A 27 2.45 2.53 3.39
C SER A 27 2.26 1.07 3.05
N LEU A 28 3.14 0.56 2.22
CA LEU A 28 3.30 -0.86 1.95
C LEU A 28 4.78 -1.11 1.82
N LYS A 29 5.25 -2.15 2.49
CA LYS A 29 6.57 -2.74 2.25
C LYS A 29 6.34 -4.24 2.07
N GLY A 30 6.64 -4.78 0.90
CA GLY A 30 6.27 -6.15 0.57
C GLY A 30 6.36 -6.52 -0.91
N ILE A 31 5.75 -7.65 -1.27
CA ILE A 31 5.80 -8.26 -2.60
C ILE A 31 4.44 -8.12 -3.29
N VAL A 32 4.48 -7.81 -4.58
CA VAL A 32 3.34 -7.79 -5.50
C VAL A 32 3.60 -8.76 -6.65
N THR A 33 2.67 -9.66 -6.92
CA THR A 33 2.76 -10.62 -8.04
C THR A 33 1.38 -10.97 -8.60
N THR A 34 1.31 -11.42 -9.85
CA THR A 34 0.07 -11.94 -10.47
C THR A 34 -0.20 -13.41 -10.12
N ASN A 35 0.77 -14.13 -9.54
CA ASN A 35 0.58 -15.53 -9.17
C ASN A 35 -0.37 -15.63 -7.98
N THR A 36 -1.54 -16.24 -8.21
CA THR A 36 -2.57 -16.50 -7.19
C THR A 36 -2.73 -17.98 -6.88
N SER A 37 -1.88 -18.85 -7.44
CA SER A 37 -1.97 -20.28 -7.21
C SER A 37 -1.83 -20.63 -5.73
N GLU A 38 -2.56 -21.66 -5.30
CA GLU A 38 -2.51 -22.11 -3.92
C GLU A 38 -1.10 -22.58 -3.51
N GLU A 39 -0.40 -23.24 -4.43
CA GLU A 39 0.99 -23.67 -4.24
C GLU A 39 1.92 -22.49 -3.92
N PHE A 40 1.85 -21.42 -4.72
CA PHE A 40 2.66 -20.21 -4.49
C PHE A 40 2.32 -19.55 -3.16
N GLN A 41 1.02 -19.46 -2.82
CA GLN A 41 0.59 -18.90 -1.54
C GLN A 41 1.10 -19.73 -0.35
N GLN A 42 1.03 -21.06 -0.42
CA GLN A 42 1.54 -21.95 0.62
C GLN A 42 3.07 -21.81 0.77
N ALA A 43 3.80 -21.78 -0.34
CA ALA A 43 5.26 -21.58 -0.31
C ALA A 43 5.63 -20.21 0.30
N ALA A 44 4.92 -19.13 -0.07
CA ALA A 44 5.13 -17.82 0.52
C ALA A 44 4.86 -17.80 2.03
N ARG A 45 3.82 -18.51 2.51
CA ARG A 45 3.54 -18.66 3.96
C ARG A 45 4.62 -19.43 4.69
N GLN A 46 5.22 -20.44 4.05
CA GLN A 46 6.31 -21.20 4.63
C GLN A 46 7.60 -20.37 4.69
N GLN A 47 7.89 -19.61 3.64
CA GLN A 47 9.07 -18.75 3.55
C GLN A 47 8.99 -17.56 4.52
N TRP A 48 7.83 -16.91 4.61
CA TRP A 48 7.61 -15.70 5.42
C TRP A 48 6.40 -15.88 6.35
N PRO A 49 6.55 -16.64 7.44
CA PRO A 49 5.43 -17.07 8.28
C PRO A 49 4.74 -15.95 9.06
N LEU A 50 5.37 -14.77 9.20
CA LEU A 50 4.76 -13.61 9.83
C LEU A 50 4.22 -12.60 8.80
N ALA A 51 4.45 -12.82 7.51
CA ALA A 51 3.96 -11.93 6.46
C ALA A 51 2.44 -12.00 6.35
N ARG A 52 1.84 -10.85 6.03
CA ARG A 52 0.41 -10.77 5.75
C ARG A 52 0.19 -11.03 4.28
N ILE A 53 -0.56 -12.07 3.95
CA ILE A 53 -0.77 -12.52 2.57
C ILE A 53 -2.25 -12.41 2.23
N LYS A 54 -2.57 -11.61 1.20
CA LYS A 54 -3.94 -11.34 0.76
C LYS A 54 -4.03 -11.33 -0.76
N ALA A 55 -4.95 -12.14 -1.31
CA ALA A 55 -5.32 -12.04 -2.72
C ALA A 55 -6.14 -10.76 -2.94
N PHE A 56 -5.92 -10.11 -4.09
CA PHE A 56 -6.58 -8.86 -4.43
C PHE A 56 -6.94 -8.83 -5.92
N GLU A 57 -8.15 -8.37 -6.21
CA GLU A 57 -8.68 -8.25 -7.55
C GLU A 57 -9.48 -6.95 -7.69
N ASN A 58 -9.17 -6.19 -8.74
CA ASN A 58 -9.94 -5.07 -9.24
C ASN A 58 -9.73 -4.96 -10.78
N GLU A 59 -10.26 -3.90 -11.40
CA GLU A 59 -10.11 -3.68 -12.84
C GLU A 59 -8.66 -3.48 -13.32
N TYR A 60 -7.74 -3.16 -12.40
CA TYR A 60 -6.35 -2.79 -12.69
C TYR A 60 -5.34 -3.90 -12.37
N TYR A 61 -5.74 -4.90 -11.59
CA TYR A 61 -4.86 -5.92 -11.05
C TYR A 61 -5.63 -7.11 -10.50
N LYS A 62 -5.10 -8.30 -10.76
CA LYS A 62 -5.51 -9.55 -10.12
C LYS A 62 -4.25 -10.29 -9.69
N GLY A 63 -4.08 -10.50 -8.39
CA GLY A 63 -2.83 -11.05 -7.89
C GLY A 63 -2.80 -11.22 -6.38
N LEU A 64 -1.58 -11.37 -5.87
CA LEU A 64 -1.27 -11.58 -4.47
C LEU A 64 -0.40 -10.44 -3.92
N ILE A 65 -0.77 -9.95 -2.74
CA ILE A 65 0.01 -9.00 -1.94
C ILE A 65 0.56 -9.73 -0.72
N ILE A 66 1.88 -9.68 -0.53
CA ILE A 66 2.60 -10.24 0.64
C ILE A 66 3.28 -9.07 1.35
N ALA A 67 2.72 -8.60 2.45
CA ALA A 67 3.26 -7.46 3.19
C ALA A 67 4.06 -7.89 4.42
N GLU A 68 4.98 -7.02 4.81
CA GLU A 68 5.69 -7.10 6.08
C GLU A 68 4.75 -7.28 7.29
N ALA A 69 5.29 -7.94 8.30
CA ALA A 69 4.64 -8.13 9.59
C ALA A 69 4.52 -6.78 10.32
N GLU A 70 3.40 -6.57 11.01
CA GLU A 70 3.20 -5.37 11.83
C GLU A 70 3.82 -5.56 13.22
N LEU A 71 4.50 -4.51 13.69
CA LEU A 71 4.99 -4.43 15.05
C LEU A 71 3.80 -4.22 16.01
N VAL A 72 3.43 -5.26 16.74
CA VAL A 72 2.31 -5.23 17.70
C VAL A 72 2.78 -4.79 19.09
N ASN A 73 4.00 -5.19 19.49
CA ASN A 73 4.61 -4.82 20.78
C ASN A 73 6.14 -4.78 20.65
N LEU A 74 6.82 -4.26 21.66
CA LEU A 74 8.29 -4.15 21.63
C LEU A 74 8.99 -5.49 21.92
N ASP A 75 8.32 -6.43 22.58
CA ASP A 75 8.91 -7.71 23.00
C ASP A 75 9.30 -8.61 21.81
N ASN A 76 8.69 -8.39 20.64
CA ASN A 76 8.99 -9.12 19.42
C ASN A 76 9.71 -8.28 18.35
N TYR A 77 10.20 -7.09 18.70
CA TYR A 77 10.79 -6.13 17.75
C TYR A 77 11.88 -6.78 16.87
N ASP A 78 12.93 -7.35 17.48
CA ASP A 78 14.05 -7.93 16.73
C ASP A 78 13.61 -9.08 15.82
N LYS A 79 12.66 -9.89 16.28
CA LYS A 79 12.10 -11.00 15.50
C LYS A 79 11.32 -10.50 14.28
N ILE A 80 10.53 -9.45 14.45
CA ILE A 80 9.74 -8.84 13.36
C ILE A 80 10.66 -8.14 12.37
N MET A 81 11.65 -7.39 12.84
CA MET A 81 12.60 -6.72 11.96
C MET A 81 13.40 -7.73 11.14
N ALA A 82 13.97 -8.76 11.78
CA ALA A 82 14.69 -9.82 11.08
C ALA A 82 13.80 -10.57 10.05
N HIS A 83 12.52 -10.79 10.38
CA HIS A 83 11.57 -11.37 9.44
C HIS A 83 11.28 -10.42 8.25
N ASN A 84 11.11 -9.14 8.50
CA ASN A 84 10.82 -8.16 7.46
C ASN A 84 12.02 -7.96 6.53
N ASP A 85 13.24 -7.96 7.07
CA ASP A 85 14.48 -7.95 6.29
C ASP A 85 14.59 -9.21 5.42
N SER A 86 14.18 -10.37 5.94
CA SER A 86 14.21 -11.62 5.17
C SER A 86 13.27 -11.61 3.95
N ILE A 87 12.16 -10.86 3.97
CA ILE A 87 11.31 -10.66 2.79
C ILE A 87 12.11 -10.02 1.65
N TYR A 88 12.87 -8.97 1.96
CA TYR A 88 13.69 -8.28 0.99
C TYR A 88 14.86 -9.15 0.48
N GLU A 89 15.61 -9.77 1.40
CA GLU A 89 16.81 -10.53 1.08
C GLU A 89 16.54 -11.83 0.34
N GLN A 90 15.44 -12.52 0.68
CA GLN A 90 15.15 -13.85 0.16
C GLN A 90 14.27 -13.83 -1.10
N LEU A 91 13.73 -12.67 -1.49
CA LEU A 91 12.86 -12.58 -2.65
C LEU A 91 13.54 -13.03 -3.95
N VAL A 92 14.80 -12.66 -4.15
CA VAL A 92 15.55 -13.05 -5.36
C VAL A 92 15.76 -14.57 -5.38
N PRO A 93 16.35 -15.23 -4.36
CA PRO A 93 16.38 -16.69 -4.30
C PRO A 93 15.01 -17.36 -4.46
N PHE A 94 13.96 -16.82 -3.82
CA PHE A 94 12.61 -17.37 -3.91
C PHE A 94 12.05 -17.33 -5.34
N SER A 95 12.34 -16.26 -6.09
CA SER A 95 11.95 -16.16 -7.52
C SER A 95 12.58 -17.23 -8.41
N ALA A 96 13.69 -17.85 -8.00
CA ALA A 96 14.30 -18.96 -8.75
C ALA A 96 13.45 -20.23 -8.75
N LEU A 97 12.59 -20.41 -7.74
CA LEU A 97 11.66 -21.53 -7.63
C LEU A 97 10.47 -21.39 -8.59
N TYR A 98 10.18 -20.16 -9.02
CA TYR A 98 9.06 -19.81 -9.89
C TYR A 98 9.55 -19.00 -11.10
N PRO A 99 10.30 -19.62 -12.04
CA PRO A 99 11.02 -18.89 -13.08
C PRO A 99 10.11 -18.16 -14.09
N ALA A 100 8.85 -18.56 -14.21
CA ALA A 100 7.87 -17.88 -15.06
C ALA A 100 7.29 -16.62 -14.40
N GLU A 101 7.44 -16.46 -13.08
CA GLU A 101 6.75 -15.42 -12.32
C GLU A 101 7.60 -14.17 -12.15
N LEU A 102 6.93 -13.03 -12.23
CA LEU A 102 7.50 -11.73 -11.92
C LEU A 102 7.09 -11.35 -10.49
N LEU A 103 8.08 -11.05 -9.66
CA LEU A 103 7.89 -10.64 -8.29
C LEU A 103 8.44 -9.23 -8.12
N ALA A 104 7.58 -8.29 -7.74
CA ALA A 104 7.99 -6.92 -7.42
C ALA A 104 8.08 -6.75 -5.91
N TYR A 105 9.26 -6.41 -5.41
CA TYR A 105 9.37 -5.79 -4.11
C TYR A 105 8.99 -4.31 -4.23
N VAL A 106 8.08 -3.85 -3.39
CA VAL A 106 7.60 -2.47 -3.37
C VAL A 106 7.69 -1.95 -1.95
N TRP A 107 8.37 -0.82 -1.78
CA TRP A 107 8.31 0.01 -0.59
C TRP A 107 7.71 1.35 -0.97
N THR A 108 6.54 1.63 -0.43
CA THR A 108 5.85 2.91 -0.54
C THR A 108 5.74 3.53 0.85
N ASP A 109 6.01 4.81 0.93
CA ASP A 109 5.79 5.57 2.15
C ASP A 109 5.29 6.99 1.83
N SER A 110 4.17 7.39 2.43
CA SER A 110 3.66 8.75 2.31
C SER A 110 3.20 9.30 3.64
N HIS A 111 4.02 10.20 4.15
CA HIS A 111 3.79 10.94 5.37
C HIS A 111 4.02 12.44 5.10
N GLY A 112 3.07 13.28 5.52
CA GLY A 112 3.24 14.74 5.47
C GLY A 112 3.23 15.36 4.07
N GLY A 113 2.75 14.65 3.04
CA GLY A 113 2.67 15.16 1.67
C GLY A 113 3.86 14.82 0.77
N THR A 114 4.93 14.25 1.33
CA THR A 114 6.03 13.67 0.56
C THR A 114 5.79 12.18 0.38
N CYS A 115 5.93 11.70 -0.85
CA CYS A 115 5.79 10.29 -1.20
C CYS A 115 7.16 9.75 -1.61
N PHE A 116 7.54 8.62 -1.05
CA PHE A 116 8.75 7.88 -1.35
C PHE A 116 8.36 6.51 -1.93
N TYR A 117 9.03 6.14 -3.02
CA TYR A 117 8.87 4.82 -3.63
C TYR A 117 10.23 4.21 -3.96
N ASP A 118 10.41 2.98 -3.51
CA ASP A 118 11.60 2.18 -3.70
C ASP A 118 11.20 0.74 -4.02
N GLY A 119 12.09 -0.01 -4.66
CA GLY A 119 11.86 -1.41 -4.94
C GLY A 119 12.59 -1.91 -6.18
N PHE A 120 12.33 -3.18 -6.48
CA PHE A 120 12.92 -3.88 -7.59
C PHE A 120 11.98 -4.99 -8.07
N VAL A 121 12.23 -5.49 -9.27
CA VAL A 121 11.51 -6.64 -9.83
C VAL A 121 12.52 -7.73 -10.12
N CYS A 122 12.19 -8.95 -9.71
CA CYS A 122 12.98 -10.14 -10.00
C CYS A 122 12.16 -11.23 -10.68
N GLN A 123 12.88 -12.10 -11.39
CA GLN A 123 12.38 -13.28 -12.04
C GLN A 123 13.52 -14.31 -12.11
N ALA A 124 13.20 -15.59 -11.91
CA ALA A 124 14.14 -16.70 -12.10
C ALA A 124 15.50 -16.51 -11.37
N GLY A 125 15.49 -15.94 -10.17
CA GLY A 125 16.70 -15.73 -9.37
C GLY A 125 17.51 -14.48 -9.73
N GLN A 126 16.97 -13.57 -10.55
CA GLN A 126 17.69 -12.38 -11.02
C GLN A 126 16.84 -11.13 -10.88
N ILE A 127 17.48 -9.99 -10.55
CA ILE A 127 16.85 -8.67 -10.60
C ILE A 127 16.84 -8.21 -12.06
N ILE A 128 15.65 -7.94 -12.59
CA ILE A 128 15.45 -7.49 -13.98
C ILE A 128 15.12 -5.99 -14.08
N LEU A 129 14.71 -5.38 -12.97
CA LEU A 129 14.47 -3.96 -12.85
C LEU A 129 14.87 -3.53 -11.45
N ASP A 130 15.82 -2.61 -11.34
CA ASP A 130 16.23 -2.04 -10.07
C ASP A 130 15.86 -0.55 -10.03
N LYS A 131 15.07 -0.17 -9.03
CA LYS A 131 14.68 1.22 -8.75
C LYS A 131 15.05 1.61 -7.31
N ARG A 132 15.89 0.80 -6.66
CA ARG A 132 16.40 1.07 -5.32
C ARG A 132 17.47 2.13 -5.36
N GLY A 133 17.36 3.11 -4.46
CA GLY A 133 18.28 4.26 -4.43
C GLY A 133 18.17 5.11 -5.71
N GLY A 134 17.88 6.39 -5.56
CA GLY A 134 18.01 7.33 -6.67
C GLY A 134 19.41 7.93 -6.69
N GLU A 135 20.11 7.84 -7.82
CA GLU A 135 21.13 8.83 -8.17
C GLU A 135 20.49 10.23 -8.09
N ASP A 136 21.13 11.16 -7.38
CA ASP A 136 20.71 12.55 -7.13
C ASP A 136 19.54 12.74 -6.15
N SER A 137 19.88 12.60 -4.88
CA SER A 137 19.08 12.84 -3.67
C SER A 137 18.63 14.29 -3.43
N GLU A 138 18.76 15.21 -4.38
CA GLU A 138 18.57 16.63 -4.07
C GLU A 138 17.13 17.14 -4.15
N LYS A 139 16.19 16.50 -4.88
CA LYS A 139 14.75 16.84 -4.81
C LYS A 139 13.84 15.64 -5.12
N TYR A 140 13.17 15.11 -4.10
CA TYR A 140 12.03 14.18 -4.26
C TYR A 140 10.87 14.90 -4.98
N SER A 141 10.92 14.97 -6.30
CA SER A 141 9.77 15.42 -7.08
C SER A 141 8.74 14.29 -7.13
N TYR A 142 7.49 14.60 -6.77
CA TYR A 142 6.40 13.61 -6.78
C TYR A 142 6.27 12.89 -8.13
N GLY A 143 6.50 13.59 -9.25
CA GLY A 143 6.46 13.01 -10.59
C GLY A 143 7.55 11.95 -10.83
N ALA A 144 8.78 12.17 -10.36
CA ALA A 144 9.87 11.21 -10.50
C ALA A 144 9.62 9.96 -9.65
N GLU A 145 9.19 10.17 -8.40
CA GLU A 145 8.84 9.11 -7.45
C GLU A 145 7.68 8.26 -7.98
N LEU A 146 6.59 8.87 -8.43
CA LEU A 146 5.47 8.16 -9.05
C LEU A 146 5.89 7.42 -10.32
N GLY A 147 6.85 7.96 -11.07
CA GLY A 147 7.46 7.30 -12.23
C GLY A 147 8.18 5.99 -11.86
N LYS A 148 8.94 5.97 -10.76
CA LYS A 148 9.58 4.75 -10.24
C LYS A 148 8.53 3.69 -9.88
N LEU A 149 7.53 4.09 -9.10
CA LEU A 149 6.46 3.18 -8.68
C LEU A 149 5.72 2.59 -9.90
N ARG A 150 5.37 3.42 -10.88
CA ARG A 150 4.73 2.96 -12.13
C ARG A 150 5.60 1.98 -12.88
N ALA A 151 6.92 2.18 -12.95
CA ALA A 151 7.83 1.25 -13.61
C ALA A 151 7.84 -0.12 -12.92
N ILE A 152 7.94 -0.15 -11.59
CA ILE A 152 7.94 -1.39 -10.80
C ILE A 152 6.61 -2.13 -10.97
N LEU A 153 5.49 -1.46 -10.74
CA LEU A 153 4.16 -2.07 -10.78
C LEU A 153 3.75 -2.53 -12.18
N LYS A 154 4.09 -1.75 -13.22
CA LYS A 154 3.80 -2.14 -14.61
C LYS A 154 4.52 -3.43 -15.00
N ALA A 155 5.73 -3.66 -14.49
CA ALA A 155 6.48 -4.88 -14.78
C ALA A 155 5.76 -6.14 -14.28
N VAL A 156 5.02 -6.06 -13.17
CA VAL A 156 4.18 -7.15 -12.65
C VAL A 156 2.71 -7.06 -13.09
N GLY A 157 2.42 -6.33 -14.17
CA GLY A 157 1.07 -6.28 -14.75
C GLY A 157 0.05 -5.43 -13.99
N VAL A 158 0.46 -4.66 -12.98
CA VAL A 158 -0.41 -3.71 -12.27
C VAL A 158 -0.53 -2.42 -13.08
N ARG A 159 -1.76 -1.98 -13.34
CA ARG A 159 -2.03 -0.68 -13.99
C ARG A 159 -2.41 0.36 -12.95
N LEU A 160 -1.48 1.24 -12.59
CA LEU A 160 -1.83 2.34 -11.68
C LEU A 160 -2.78 3.34 -12.35
N PRO A 161 -3.85 3.78 -11.66
CA PRO A 161 -4.65 4.91 -12.11
C PRO A 161 -3.82 6.20 -12.16
N ALA A 162 -4.36 7.22 -12.83
CA ALA A 162 -3.65 8.49 -13.07
C ALA A 162 -3.30 9.23 -11.76
N ASP A 163 -4.13 9.09 -10.74
CA ASP A 163 -3.95 9.66 -9.40
C ASP A 163 -2.93 8.89 -8.53
N GLY A 164 -2.41 7.75 -9.03
CA GLY A 164 -1.46 6.91 -8.31
C GLY A 164 -2.07 6.10 -7.16
N HIS A 165 -3.39 6.11 -7.01
CA HIS A 165 -4.05 5.38 -5.93
C HIS A 165 -4.07 3.88 -6.20
N PHE A 166 -3.53 3.11 -5.26
CA PHE A 166 -3.58 1.64 -5.29
C PHE A 166 -4.00 1.14 -3.92
N LEU A 167 -5.14 0.46 -3.85
CA LEU A 167 -5.78 0.07 -2.58
C LEU A 167 -4.82 -0.71 -1.65
N PRO A 168 -3.97 -1.63 -2.13
CA PRO A 168 -2.98 -2.31 -1.30
C PRO A 168 -1.99 -1.41 -0.55
N PHE A 169 -1.84 -0.14 -0.92
CA PHE A 169 -1.00 0.81 -0.19
C PHE A 169 -1.73 1.49 0.97
N THR A 170 -3.05 1.37 1.04
CA THR A 170 -3.82 1.97 2.12
C THR A 170 -3.58 1.21 3.43
N ARG A 171 -3.45 1.95 4.54
CA ARG A 171 -3.19 1.36 5.88
C ARG A 171 -4.22 0.30 6.28
N THR A 172 -5.47 0.47 5.87
CA THR A 172 -6.58 -0.42 6.23
C THR A 172 -6.73 -1.60 5.27
N PHE A 173 -5.82 -1.80 4.32
CA PHE A 173 -5.96 -2.85 3.31
C PHE A 173 -5.99 -4.26 3.93
N PHE A 174 -5.18 -4.49 4.97
CA PHE A 174 -5.11 -5.76 5.67
C PHE A 174 -6.06 -5.86 6.88
N ASP A 175 -6.75 -4.77 7.23
CA ASP A 175 -7.76 -4.81 8.29
C ASP A 175 -8.86 -5.79 7.88
N GLU A 176 -9.28 -6.63 8.83
CA GLU A 176 -10.53 -7.35 8.65
C GLU A 176 -11.66 -6.31 8.48
N PRO A 177 -12.63 -6.56 7.59
CA PRO A 177 -13.81 -5.71 7.56
C PRO A 177 -14.39 -5.75 8.95
N LYS A 178 -14.31 -4.64 9.69
CA LYS A 178 -14.99 -4.52 10.97
C LYS A 178 -16.42 -4.87 10.65
N SER A 179 -16.88 -6.02 11.14
CA SER A 179 -18.31 -6.29 11.15
C SER A 179 -18.89 -5.02 11.75
N MET A 180 -19.76 -4.35 11.01
CA MET A 180 -20.57 -3.33 11.63
C MET A 180 -21.30 -4.12 12.71
N VAL A 181 -20.78 -4.07 13.93
CA VAL A 181 -21.55 -4.35 15.11
C VAL A 181 -22.63 -3.29 14.98
N VAL A 182 -23.74 -3.69 14.37
CA VAL A 182 -25.01 -3.01 14.51
C VAL A 182 -25.12 -2.93 16.01
N SER A 183 -24.85 -1.74 16.53
CA SER A 183 -25.08 -1.42 17.92
C SER A 183 -26.51 -1.84 18.13
N GLN A 184 -26.72 -3.01 18.75
CA GLN A 184 -28.02 -3.29 19.33
C GLN A 184 -28.18 -2.10 20.26
N GLU A 185 -29.06 -1.18 19.90
CA GLU A 185 -29.51 -0.13 20.80
C GLU A 185 -29.82 -0.88 22.07
N LYS A 186 -28.93 -0.74 23.07
CA LYS A 186 -29.28 -1.13 24.41
C LYS A 186 -30.54 -0.34 24.65
N ASN A 187 -31.66 -1.03 24.68
CA ASN A 187 -32.92 -0.51 25.12
C ASN A 187 -32.66 -0.18 26.59
N ILE A 188 -32.10 1.01 26.84
CA ILE A 188 -31.90 1.56 28.16
C ILE A 188 -33.32 1.84 28.60
N GLN A 189 -33.92 0.82 29.20
CA GLN A 189 -35.16 0.92 29.92
C GLN A 189 -34.91 2.00 30.96
N GLN A 190 -35.47 3.20 30.72
CA GLN A 190 -35.28 4.32 31.63
C GLN A 190 -35.67 3.81 33.03
N PRO A 191 -34.80 3.98 34.04
CA PRO A 191 -35.14 3.55 35.39
C PRO A 191 -36.44 4.25 35.77
N LYS A 192 -37.45 3.47 36.20
CA LYS A 192 -38.72 4.02 36.66
C LYS A 192 -38.40 5.07 37.73
N PRO A 193 -38.96 6.28 37.64
CA PRO A 193 -38.68 7.30 38.64
C PRO A 193 -39.12 6.79 40.02
N TRP A 194 -38.27 7.06 41.02
CA TRP A 194 -38.34 6.50 42.37
C TRP A 194 -39.69 6.74 43.09
N TRP A 195 -40.48 7.73 42.65
CA TRP A 195 -41.81 8.00 43.20
C TRP A 195 -42.87 6.94 42.84
N GLN A 196 -42.63 6.07 41.85
CA GLN A 196 -43.58 5.01 41.48
C GLN A 196 -43.57 3.80 42.44
N PHE A 197 -42.69 3.77 43.44
CA PHE A 197 -42.56 2.66 44.39
C PHE A 197 -43.38 2.83 45.68
N TRP A 198 -44.14 3.93 45.81
CA TRP A 198 -45.01 4.18 46.96
C TRP A 198 -46.47 4.18 46.53
N LYS A 199 -47.09 2.99 46.52
CA LYS A 199 -48.55 2.77 46.50
C LYS A 199 -48.90 1.58 47.37
#